data_AF-A0A183E2B6-F1
#
_entry.id   AF-A0A183E2B6-F1
#
_cell.length_a   1.000
_cell.length_b   1.000
_cell.length_c   1.000
_cell.angle_alpha   90.00
_cell.angle_beta   90.00
_cell.angle_gamma   90.00
#
_symmetry.space_group_name_H-M   'P 1'
#
loop_
_entity.id
_entity.type
_entity.pdbx_description
1 polymer ?
#
loop_
_entity_poly.entity_id
_entity_poly.type
_entity_poly.pdbx_seq_one_letter_code
_entity_poly.pdbx_strand_id
1 'polypeptide(L)'
;MGESKVMYKFNAFDEKYAFDDGGMFTYSSTEQKRVEELVRDEAQKFVLGYLDGVDDGADNAPVLRRVLHSRYLCRHLKQLGKSCSHLDASRPWFCYWGMNGLKLLEASYDETLTSRHVLPPSLRCIFI
;
A
#
# COMPACT_ATOMS: atom_id res chain seq x y z
N MET A 1 32.69 0.73 19.37
CA MET A 1 32.38 0.57 17.93
C MET A 1 30.94 1.00 17.75
N GLY A 2 30.71 2.22 17.28
CA GLY A 2 29.36 2.72 17.05
C GLY A 2 28.79 2.01 15.83
N GLU A 3 27.62 1.37 16.01
CA GLU A 3 26.84 0.87 14.88
C GLU A 3 26.46 2.06 14.01
N SER A 4 27.07 2.14 12.83
CA SER A 4 26.73 3.12 11.81
C SER A 4 25.29 2.88 11.37
N LYS A 5 24.37 3.73 11.85
CA LYS A 5 22.95 3.77 11.47
C LYS A 5 22.86 3.86 9.95
N VAL A 6 22.44 2.77 9.30
CA VAL A 6 22.34 2.70 7.85
C VAL A 6 21.19 3.61 7.43
N MET A 7 21.52 4.82 6.96
CA MET A 7 20.54 5.69 6.33
C MET A 7 20.19 5.10 4.97
N TYR A 8 19.02 4.47 4.87
CA TYR A 8 18.52 3.93 3.61
C TYR A 8 18.19 5.08 2.65
N LYS A 9 19.11 5.35 1.72
CA LYS A 9 18.87 6.29 0.63
C LYS A 9 17.95 5.61 -0.40
N PHE A 10 16.73 6.12 -0.56
CA PHE A 10 15.85 5.68 -1.64
C PHE A 10 16.43 6.16 -2.98
N ASN A 11 16.98 5.22 -3.76
CA ASN A 11 17.53 5.49 -5.09
C ASN A 11 16.46 5.92 -6.10
N ALA A 12 15.17 5.67 -5.80
CA ALA A 12 14.04 5.88 -6.69
C ALA A 12 13.86 7.34 -7.14
N PHE A 13 14.47 8.30 -6.44
CA PHE A 13 14.33 9.74 -6.75
C PHE A 13 15.66 10.41 -7.12
N ASP A 14 16.73 9.63 -7.26
CA ASP A 14 18.00 10.16 -7.74
C ASP A 14 17.85 10.58 -9.20
N GLU A 15 18.20 11.83 -9.52
CA GLU A 15 18.01 12.41 -10.84
C GLU A 15 18.76 11.64 -11.93
N LYS A 16 19.86 10.96 -11.57
CA LYS A 16 20.58 10.07 -12.50
C LYS A 16 19.75 8.91 -13.05
N TYR A 17 18.66 8.55 -12.37
CA TYR A 17 17.76 7.47 -12.76
C TYR A 17 16.41 8.00 -13.26
N ALA A 18 16.25 9.33 -13.40
CA ALA A 18 15.07 9.90 -14.01
C ALA A 18 14.93 9.43 -15.46
N PHE A 19 13.70 9.22 -15.89
CA PHE A 19 13.43 8.79 -17.25
C PHE A 19 13.76 9.90 -18.26
N ASP A 20 14.63 9.57 -19.21
CA ASP A 20 15.00 10.41 -20.34
C ASP A 20 14.37 9.83 -21.63
N ASP A 21 13.61 10.65 -22.35
CA ASP A 21 13.03 10.27 -23.64
C ASP A 21 13.96 10.59 -24.82
N GLY A 22 15.16 11.10 -24.58
CA GLY A 22 16.13 11.44 -25.62
C GLY A 22 15.61 12.51 -26.59
N GLY A 23 14.66 13.35 -26.13
CA GLY A 23 13.96 14.31 -26.98
C GLY A 23 12.90 13.71 -27.90
N MET A 24 12.58 12.42 -27.75
CA MET A 24 11.60 11.70 -28.57
C MET A 24 10.25 11.61 -27.84
N PHE A 25 9.36 12.55 -28.15
CA PHE A 25 8.03 12.59 -27.56
C PHE A 25 7.19 11.34 -27.91
N THR A 26 6.58 10.76 -26.88
CA THR A 26 5.51 9.74 -26.98
C THR A 26 4.49 9.94 -25.86
N TYR A 27 3.30 9.36 -26.00
CA TYR A 27 2.33 9.35 -24.90
C TYR A 27 2.88 8.62 -23.67
N SER A 28 3.57 7.50 -23.86
CA SER A 28 4.16 6.75 -22.77
C SER A 28 5.28 7.54 -22.06
N SER A 29 6.12 8.25 -22.81
CA SER A 29 7.19 9.08 -22.23
C SER A 29 6.62 10.22 -21.39
N THR A 30 5.55 10.84 -21.87
CA THR A 30 4.87 11.92 -21.17
C THR A 30 4.24 11.43 -19.87
N GLU A 31 3.54 10.29 -19.90
CA GLU A 31 2.93 9.72 -18.69
C GLU A 31 3.98 9.23 -17.68
N GLN A 32 5.09 8.65 -18.16
CA GLN A 32 6.20 8.25 -17.29
C GLN A 32 6.79 9.45 -16.55
N LYS A 33 7.13 10.52 -17.28
CA LYS A 33 7.66 11.77 -16.67
C LYS A 33 6.68 12.37 -15.67
N ARG A 34 5.40 12.44 -16.03
CA ARG A 34 4.33 12.95 -15.17
C ARG A 34 4.21 12.17 -13.86
N VAL A 35 4.29 10.83 -13.92
CA VAL A 35 4.23 9.99 -12.72
C VAL A 35 5.50 10.16 -11.88
N GLU A 36 6.68 10.20 -12.49
CA GLU A 36 7.94 10.43 -11.77
C GLU A 36 7.93 11.76 -11.01
N GLU A 37 7.44 12.84 -11.62
CA GLU A 37 7.27 14.15 -10.97
C GLU A 37 6.33 14.05 -9.76
N LEU A 38 5.13 13.46 -9.92
CA LEU A 38 4.17 13.33 -8.82
C LEU A 38 4.71 12.53 -7.63
N VAL A 39 5.41 11.42 -7.89
CA VAL A 39 5.97 10.58 -6.82
C VAL A 39 7.16 11.29 -6.16
N ARG A 40 7.99 12.00 -6.94
CA ARG A 40 9.10 12.82 -6.42
C ARG A 40 8.60 13.89 -5.46
N ASP A 41 7.55 14.62 -5.84
CA ASP A 41 6.96 15.67 -4.99
C ASP A 41 6.45 15.11 -3.67
N GLU A 42 5.76 13.97 -3.70
CA GLU A 42 5.24 13.32 -2.49
C GLU A 42 6.37 12.78 -1.59
N ALA A 43 7.42 12.22 -2.20
CA ALA A 43 8.60 11.76 -1.48
C ALA A 43 9.40 12.92 -0.86
N GLN A 44 9.47 14.07 -1.54
CA GLN A 44 10.10 15.26 -0.98
C GLN A 44 9.31 15.79 0.22
N LYS A 45 7.98 15.80 0.18
CA LYS A 45 7.15 16.18 1.35
C LYS A 45 7.41 15.27 2.53
N PHE A 46 7.54 13.96 2.29
CA PHE A 46 7.96 13.00 3.29
C PHE A 46 9.31 13.47 3.86
N VAL A 47 10.39 13.45 3.07
CA VAL A 47 11.77 13.76 3.53
C VAL A 47 11.88 15.10 4.25
N LEU A 48 11.30 16.17 3.70
CA LEU A 48 11.34 17.52 4.31
C LEU A 48 10.60 17.54 5.65
N GLY A 49 9.44 16.87 5.75
CA GLY A 49 8.72 16.73 7.00
C GLY A 49 9.48 15.94 8.08
N TYR A 50 10.42 15.07 7.70
CA TYR A 50 11.32 14.38 8.65
C TYR A 50 12.50 15.23 9.09
N LEU A 51 13.09 16.04 8.19
CA LEU A 51 14.24 16.89 8.50
C LEU A 51 13.91 18.03 9.49
N ASP A 52 12.64 18.41 9.60
CA ASP A 52 12.16 19.41 10.57
C ASP A 52 11.88 18.79 11.98
N GLY A 53 11.99 17.46 12.12
CA GLY A 53 11.78 16.72 13.36
C GLY A 53 13.04 16.60 14.22
N VAL A 54 13.00 17.13 15.45
CA VAL A 54 14.14 17.38 16.35
C VAL A 54 14.77 16.12 17.01
N ASP A 55 14.47 14.90 16.55
CA ASP A 55 15.00 13.68 17.17
C ASP A 55 16.06 12.99 16.29
N ASP A 56 17.32 13.39 16.51
CA ASP A 56 18.52 12.84 15.85
C ASP A 56 18.68 11.29 16.03
N GLY A 57 17.85 10.67 16.89
CA GLY A 57 17.85 9.24 17.17
C GLY A 57 16.84 8.40 16.39
N ALA A 58 15.76 8.98 15.83
CA ALA A 58 14.61 8.20 15.34
C ALA A 58 14.89 7.41 14.05
N ASP A 59 14.32 6.20 13.96
CA ASP A 59 14.41 5.35 12.77
C ASP A 59 13.46 5.93 11.69
N ASN A 60 14.03 6.56 10.66
CA ASN A 60 13.31 7.42 9.71
C ASN A 60 12.52 6.64 8.63
N ALA A 61 11.96 5.51 9.00
CA ALA A 61 11.22 4.64 8.09
C ALA A 61 9.75 5.09 7.95
N PRO A 62 9.15 5.00 6.74
CA PRO A 62 7.73 5.23 6.57
C PRO A 62 6.92 4.26 7.43
N VAL A 63 5.97 4.80 8.20
CA VAL A 63 5.13 4.00 9.12
C VAL A 63 3.93 3.42 8.37
N LEU A 64 3.82 2.09 8.34
CA LEU A 64 2.61 1.42 7.89
C LEU A 64 1.45 1.66 8.87
N ARG A 65 0.43 2.41 8.44
CA ARG A 65 -0.73 2.78 9.27
C ARG A 65 -1.73 1.61 9.41
N ARG A 66 -1.32 0.54 10.08
CA ARG A 66 -2.07 -0.73 10.22
C ARG A 66 -3.52 -0.53 10.63
N VAL A 67 -3.78 0.20 11.71
CA VAL A 67 -5.15 0.46 12.24
C VAL A 67 -6.04 1.14 11.20
N LEU A 68 -5.50 2.11 10.47
CA LEU A 68 -6.25 2.85 9.44
C LEU A 68 -6.64 1.92 8.28
N HIS A 69 -5.69 1.09 7.82
CA HIS A 69 -5.94 0.11 6.77
C HIS A 69 -6.92 -0.99 7.23
N SER A 70 -6.78 -1.52 8.45
CA SER A 70 -7.71 -2.52 8.98
C SER A 70 -9.14 -1.99 9.05
N ARG A 71 -9.32 -0.75 9.54
CA ARG A 71 -10.64 -0.10 9.58
C ARG A 71 -11.23 0.11 8.19
N TYR A 72 -10.40 0.47 7.22
CA TYR A 72 -10.80 0.60 5.83
C TYR A 72 -11.31 -0.74 5.27
N LEU A 73 -10.55 -1.82 5.45
CA LEU A 73 -10.93 -3.15 4.96
C LEU A 73 -12.19 -3.68 5.63
N CYS A 74 -12.30 -3.59 6.96
CA CYS A 74 -13.49 -4.00 7.69
C CYS A 74 -14.75 -3.27 7.23
N ARG A 75 -14.65 -1.98 6.86
CA ARG A 75 -15.77 -1.22 6.31
C ARG A 75 -16.21 -1.75 4.94
N HIS A 76 -15.25 -1.98 4.03
CA HIS A 76 -15.54 -2.42 2.67
C HIS A 76 -16.00 -3.88 2.59
N LEU A 77 -15.59 -4.73 3.53
CA LEU A 77 -16.11 -6.09 3.66
C LEU A 77 -17.58 -6.12 4.10
N LYS A 78 -18.02 -5.15 4.90
CA LYS A 78 -19.43 -5.03 5.32
C LYS A 78 -20.30 -4.45 4.21
N GLN A 79 -19.81 -3.42 3.53
CA GLN A 79 -20.56 -2.73 2.51
C GLN A 79 -19.62 -2.10 1.48
N LEU A 80 -19.81 -2.47 0.22
CA LEU A 80 -19.21 -1.75 -0.91
C LEU A 80 -20.11 -0.56 -1.27
N GLY A 81 -19.48 0.57 -1.60
CA GLY A 81 -20.21 1.77 -2.03
C GLY A 81 -21.00 1.52 -3.32
N LYS A 82 -22.06 2.32 -3.56
CA LYS A 82 -22.89 2.22 -4.77
C LYS A 82 -22.09 2.40 -6.07
N SER A 83 -20.94 3.07 -6.01
CA SER A 83 -19.99 3.21 -7.11
C SER A 83 -19.41 1.88 -7.58
N CYS A 84 -19.41 0.83 -6.74
CA CYS A 84 -18.88 -0.50 -7.07
C CYS A 84 -19.93 -1.44 -7.67
N SER A 85 -21.12 -0.96 -8.02
CA SER A 85 -22.20 -1.80 -8.59
C SER A 85 -21.79 -2.51 -9.88
N HIS A 86 -20.97 -1.85 -10.71
CA HIS A 86 -20.36 -2.43 -11.91
C HIS A 86 -19.38 -3.60 -11.64
N LEU A 87 -19.06 -3.89 -10.38
CA LEU A 87 -18.17 -4.98 -9.95
C LEU A 87 -18.90 -6.08 -9.18
N ASP A 88 -20.23 -6.19 -9.31
CA ASP A 88 -21.03 -7.19 -8.59
C ASP A 88 -20.58 -8.64 -8.88
N ALA A 89 -20.18 -8.93 -10.12
CA ALA A 89 -19.60 -10.23 -10.50
C ALA A 89 -18.22 -10.50 -9.87
N SER A 90 -17.51 -9.47 -9.39
CA SER A 90 -16.20 -9.57 -8.77
C SER A 90 -16.24 -9.55 -7.24
N ARG A 91 -17.43 -9.62 -6.62
CA ARG A 91 -17.58 -9.63 -5.16
C ARG A 91 -16.73 -10.69 -4.43
N PRO A 92 -16.57 -11.93 -4.95
CA PRO A 92 -15.67 -12.90 -4.33
C PRO A 92 -14.21 -12.40 -4.25
N TRP A 93 -13.74 -11.65 -5.24
CA TRP A 93 -12.39 -11.06 -5.23
C TRP A 93 -12.24 -9.98 -4.16
N PHE A 94 -13.24 -9.12 -3.98
CA PHE A 94 -13.24 -8.14 -2.91
C PHE A 94 -13.22 -8.77 -1.52
N CYS A 95 -13.97 -9.85 -1.32
CA CYS A 95 -13.90 -10.63 -0.08
C CYS A 95 -12.50 -11.20 0.14
N TYR A 96 -11.91 -11.84 -0.89
CA TYR A 96 -10.57 -12.40 -0.80
C TYR A 96 -9.52 -11.33 -0.50
N TRP A 97 -9.47 -10.23 -1.26
CA TRP A 97 -8.50 -9.15 -1.04
C TRP A 97 -8.67 -8.50 0.34
N GLY A 98 -9.92 -8.31 0.80
CA GLY A 98 -10.20 -7.77 2.12
C GLY A 98 -9.71 -8.68 3.26
N MET A 99 -10.05 -9.96 3.20
CA MET A 99 -9.64 -10.95 4.21
C MET A 99 -8.13 -11.19 4.20
N ASN A 100 -7.53 -11.29 3.00
CA ASN A 100 -6.09 -11.44 2.85
C ASN A 100 -5.33 -10.20 3.34
N GLY A 101 -5.84 -9.00 3.04
CA GLY A 101 -5.27 -7.75 3.56
C GLY A 101 -5.29 -7.70 5.09
N LEU A 102 -6.41 -8.11 5.72
CA LEU A 102 -6.50 -8.20 7.18
C LEU A 102 -5.53 -9.23 7.77
N LYS A 103 -5.35 -10.37 7.09
CA LYS A 103 -4.34 -11.38 7.47
C LYS A 103 -2.92 -10.81 7.43
N LEU A 104 -2.54 -10.12 6.36
CA LEU A 104 -1.22 -9.45 6.25
C LEU A 104 -1.04 -8.35 7.30
N LEU A 105 -2.12 -7.69 7.69
CA LEU A 105 -2.12 -6.68 8.74
C LEU A 105 -2.14 -7.27 10.16
N GLU A 106 -2.25 -8.59 10.31
CA GLU A 106 -2.42 -9.30 11.59
C GLU A 106 -3.60 -8.75 12.40
N ALA A 107 -4.62 -8.28 11.70
CA ALA A 107 -5.76 -7.60 12.32
C ALA A 107 -6.88 -8.60 12.61
N SER A 108 -7.44 -8.53 13.82
CA SER A 108 -8.65 -9.27 14.17
C SER A 108 -9.82 -8.75 13.34
N TYR A 109 -10.66 -9.67 12.87
CA TYR A 109 -11.93 -9.36 12.25
C TYR A 109 -13.05 -10.02 13.04
N ASP A 110 -14.23 -9.43 12.98
CA ASP A 110 -15.42 -9.97 13.63
C ASP A 110 -15.82 -11.29 12.94
N GLU A 111 -16.00 -12.37 13.71
CA GLU A 111 -16.43 -13.67 13.18
C GLU A 111 -17.77 -13.61 12.44
N THR A 112 -18.57 -12.56 12.66
CA THR A 112 -19.79 -12.30 11.88
C THR A 112 -19.52 -12.01 10.39
N LEU A 113 -18.29 -11.60 10.04
CA LEU A 113 -17.85 -11.39 8.65
C LEU A 113 -17.55 -12.71 7.94
N THR A 114 -17.23 -13.76 8.69
CA THR A 114 -17.13 -15.12 8.18
C THR A 114 -18.52 -15.75 8.12
N SER A 115 -19.13 -15.75 6.95
CA SER A 115 -20.39 -16.48 6.74
C SER A 115 -20.19 -17.96 7.10
N ARG A 116 -20.99 -18.47 8.05
CA ARG A 116 -20.96 -19.87 8.54
C ARG A 116 -21.13 -20.93 7.44
N HIS A 117 -21.50 -20.52 6.22
CA HIS A 117 -21.83 -21.41 5.11
C HIS A 117 -20.88 -21.39 3.90
N VAL A 118 -19.77 -20.63 3.91
CA VAL A 118 -18.98 -20.42 2.67
C VAL A 118 -17.71 -21.27 2.56
N LEU A 119 -17.27 -21.98 3.59
CA LEU A 119 -16.13 -22.90 3.45
C LEU A 119 -16.39 -24.27 4.09
N PRO A 120 -16.47 -25.35 3.30
CA PRO A 120 -16.52 -26.70 3.85
C PRO A 120 -15.23 -27.00 4.64
N PRO A 121 -15.30 -27.82 5.70
CA PRO A 121 -14.16 -28.14 6.56
C PRO A 121 -12.93 -28.66 5.81
N SER A 122 -13.12 -29.28 4.64
CA SER A 122 -12.06 -29.83 3.79
C SER A 122 -11.13 -28.79 3.15
N LEU A 123 -11.54 -27.51 3.06
CA LEU A 123 -10.71 -26.44 2.49
C LEU A 123 -9.89 -25.66 3.52
N ARG A 124 -9.92 -26.06 4.81
CA ARG A 124 -9.06 -25.46 5.85
C ARG A 124 -7.58 -25.82 5.71
N CYS A 125 -7.24 -26.80 4.87
CA CYS A 125 -5.87 -27.33 4.73
C CYS A 125 -5.16 -27.06 3.39
N ILE A 126 -5.75 -26.36 2.41
CA ILE A 126 -5.13 -26.20 1.07
C ILE A 126 -4.49 -24.82 0.87
N PHE A 127 -3.87 -24.26 1.91
CA PHE A 127 -2.86 -23.21 1.74
C PHE A 127 -1.71 -23.46 2.72
N ILE A 128 -0.90 -24.47 2.39
CA ILE A 128 0.53 -24.51 2.65
C ILE A 128 1.20 -24.50 1.28
#